data_AF-A0AAV6YDP3-F1
#
_entry.id   AF-A0AAV6YDP3-F1
#
_cell.length_a   1.000
_cell.length_b   1.000
_cell.length_c   1.000
_cell.angle_alpha   90.00
_cell.angle_beta   90.00
_cell.angle_gamma   90.00
#
_symmetry.space_group_name_H-M   'P 1'
#
loop_
_entity.id
_entity.type
_entity.pdbx_description
1 polymer ?
#
loop_
_entity_poly.entity_id
_entity_poly.type
_entity_poly.pdbx_seq_one_letter_code
_entity_poly.pdbx_strand_id
1 'polypeptide(L)' 'MPCIKVALDFVSPENVQECIRLMEEFRVLPQNHRAKEDKLEVKKRTLHAIKQAVKNLGRLSSLN' A
#
# COMPACT_ATOMS: atom_id res chain seq x y z
N MET A 1 -30.08 11.29 17.20
CA MET A 1 -29.01 10.43 17.74
C MET A 1 -27.80 10.55 16.82
N PRO A 2 -26.63 11.03 17.27
CA PRO A 2 -25.47 11.12 16.40
C PRO A 2 -24.92 9.71 16.13
N CYS A 3 -24.63 9.42 14.87
CA CYS A 3 -24.07 8.15 14.42
C CYS A 3 -22.62 8.39 13.97
N ILE A 4 -21.70 7.51 14.38
CA ILE A 4 -20.30 7.54 13.95
C ILE A 4 -20.10 6.44 12.91
N LYS A 5 -19.51 6.79 11.76
CA LYS A 5 -19.10 5.82 10.73
C LYS A 5 -17.58 5.65 10.78
N VAL A 6 -17.13 4.41 10.93
CA VAL A 6 -15.70 4.03 10.89
C VAL A 6 -15.49 3.19 9.65
N ALA A 7 -14.49 3.55 8.84
CA ALA A 7 -14.05 2.78 7.68
C ALA A 7 -12.54 2.63 7.73
N LEU A 8 -12.04 1.51 7.21
CA LEU A 8 -10.61 1.22 7.08
C LEU A 8 -10.35 0.82 5.63
N ASP A 9 -9.41 1.51 4.99
CA ASP A 9 -8.97 1.17 3.66
C ASP A 9 -7.77 0.21 3.74
N PHE A 10 -7.81 -0.89 2.99
CA PHE A 10 -6.72 -1.86 2.91
C PHE A 10 -6.51 -2.37 1.48
N VAL A 11 -5.33 -2.92 1.21
CA VAL A 11 -4.97 -3.58 -0.05
C VAL A 11 -4.59 -5.01 0.29
N SER A 12 -5.26 -5.98 -0.33
CA SER A 12 -4.86 -7.38 -0.26
C SER A 12 -3.57 -7.61 -1.07
N PRO A 13 -2.69 -8.55 -0.65
CA PRO A 13 -1.44 -8.82 -1.35
C PRO A 13 -1.61 -9.09 -2.85
N GLU A 14 -2.67 -9.79 -3.23
CA GLU A 14 -2.98 -10.18 -4.61
C GLU A 14 -3.33 -8.98 -5.49
N ASN A 15 -3.82 -7.90 -4.88
CA ASN A 15 -4.25 -6.69 -5.58
C ASN A 15 -3.17 -5.60 -5.62
N VAL A 16 -2.00 -5.81 -5.01
CA VAL A 16 -0.92 -4.80 -4.96
C VAL A 16 -0.51 -4.37 -6.37
N GLN A 17 -0.42 -5.30 -7.33
CA GLN A 17 -0.07 -4.99 -8.71
C GLN A 17 -1.11 -4.06 -9.36
N GLU A 18 -2.39 -4.35 -9.16
CA GLU A 18 -3.48 -3.52 -9.69
C GLU A 18 -3.51 -2.14 -9.04
N CYS A 19 -3.27 -2.05 -7.73
CA CYS A 19 -3.13 -0.76 -7.06
C CYS A 19 -1.95 0.05 -7.60
N ILE A 20 -0.84 -0.59 -7.97
CA ILE A 20 0.30 0.07 -8.61
C ILE A 20 -0.08 0.62 -9.99
N ARG A 21 -0.82 -0.15 -10.78
CA ARG A 21 -1.33 0.30 -12.08
C ARG A 21 -2.23 1.53 -11.94
N LEU A 22 -3.21 1.48 -11.03
CA LEU A 22 -4.14 2.58 -10.76
C LEU A 22 -3.43 3.83 -10.24
N MET A 23 -2.37 3.70 -9.43
CA MET A 23 -1.57 4.85 -9.00
C MET A 23 -0.96 5.62 -10.17
N GLU A 24 -0.50 4.94 -11.23
CA GLU A 24 0.02 5.64 -12.41
C GLU A 24 -1.09 6.36 -13.19
N GLU A 25 -2.31 5.81 -13.22
CA GLU A 25 -3.49 6.49 -13.78
C GLU A 25 -3.90 7.71 -12.93
N PHE A 26 -3.77 7.65 -11.61
CA PHE A 26 -4.09 8.78 -10.73
C PHE A 26 -3.02 9.89 -10.76
N ARG A 27 -1.76 9.54 -11.05
CA ARG A 27 -0.64 10.50 -11.09
C ARG A 27 -0.85 11.61 -12.13
N VAL A 28 -1.50 11.28 -13.26
CA VAL A 28 -1.79 12.22 -14.34
C VAL A 28 -3.01 13.12 -14.08
N LEU A 29 -3.79 12.84 -13.03
CA LEU A 29 -4.95 13.67 -12.69
C LEU A 29 -4.54 15.10 -12.29
N PRO A 30 -5.44 16.09 -12.39
CA PRO A 30 -5.20 17.45 -11.88
C PRO A 30 -4.85 17.45 -10.37
N GLN A 31 -4.05 18.41 -9.91
CA GLN A 31 -3.59 18.48 -8.51
C GLN A 31 -4.73 18.45 -7.48
N ASN A 32 -5.87 19.06 -7.79
CA ASN A 32 -7.01 19.17 -6.87
C ASN A 32 -8.02 18.03 -7.02
N HIS A 33 -7.70 16.98 -7.78
CA HIS A 33 -8.59 15.85 -7.96
C HIS A 33 -8.54 14.91 -6.74
N ARG A 34 -9.70 14.64 -6.12
CA ARG A 34 -9.81 13.81 -4.89
C ARG A 34 -9.14 12.43 -5.02
N ALA A 35 -9.20 11.81 -6.20
CA ALA A 35 -8.59 10.49 -6.43
C ALA A 35 -7.05 10.53 -6.55
N LYS A 36 -6.43 11.71 -6.66
CA LYS A 36 -4.97 11.87 -6.72
C LYS A 36 -4.31 11.77 -5.35
N GLU A 37 -5.09 11.86 -4.28
CA GLU A 37 -4.62 11.68 -2.91
C GLU A 37 -4.09 10.25 -2.70
N ASP A 38 -2.81 10.13 -2.35
CA ASP A 38 -2.19 8.83 -2.04
C ASP A 38 -2.61 8.36 -0.63
N LYS A 39 -3.84 7.86 -0.51
CA LYS A 39 -4.43 7.48 0.78
C LYS A 39 -3.82 6.22 1.40
N LEU A 40 -3.33 5.31 0.56
CA LEU A 40 -2.90 3.98 0.98
C LEU A 40 -1.37 3.85 1.02
N GLU A 41 -0.63 4.76 0.38
CA GLU A 41 0.84 4.75 0.28
C GLU A 41 1.38 3.38 -0.16
N VAL A 42 0.78 2.77 -1.19
CA VAL A 42 0.99 1.36 -1.56
C VAL A 42 2.48 1.07 -1.81
N LYS A 43 3.20 1.93 -2.54
CA LYS A 43 4.65 1.75 -2.81
C LYS A 43 5.47 1.67 -1.52
N LYS A 44 5.16 2.50 -0.52
CA LYS A 44 5.86 2.54 0.77
C LYS A 44 5.56 1.29 1.60
N ARG A 45 4.30 0.85 1.62
CA ARG A 45 3.90 -0.41 2.29
C ARG A 45 4.56 -1.62 1.64
N THR A 46 4.60 -1.70 0.31
CA THR A 46 5.29 -2.76 -0.43
C THR A 46 6.78 -2.79 -0.10
N LEU A 47 7.45 -1.63 -0.07
CA LEU A 47 8.87 -1.55 0.32
C LEU A 47 9.09 -2.07 1.75
N HIS A 48 8.22 -1.71 2.70
CA HIS A 48 8.31 -2.21 4.06
C HIS A 48 8.13 -3.74 4.11
N ALA A 49 7.15 -4.29 3.39
CA ALA A 49 6.92 -5.72 3.33
C ALA A 49 8.14 -6.47 2.76
N ILE A 50 8.74 -5.96 1.67
CA ILE A 50 9.97 -6.53 1.09
C ILE A 50 11.12 -6.48 2.10
N LYS A 51 11.33 -5.33 2.77
CA LYS A 51 12.38 -5.19 3.80
C LYS A 51 12.20 -6.21 4.93
N GLN A 52 10.97 -6.46 5.36
CA GLN A 52 10.69 -7.47 6.38
C GLN A 52 10.94 -8.89 5.86
N ALA A 53 10.55 -9.20 4.62
CA ALA A 53 10.81 -10.49 4.01
C ALA A 53 12.33 -10.77 3.92
N VAL A 54 13.13 -9.80 3.46
CA VAL A 54 14.60 -9.92 3.41
C VAL A 54 15.19 -10.14 4.80
N LYS A 55 14.73 -9.38 5.81
CA LYS A 55 15.18 -9.55 7.20
C LYS A 55 14.85 -10.94 7.75
N ASN A 56 13.66 -11.46 7.44
CA ASN A 56 13.24 -12.79 7.88
C ASN A 56 14.07 -13.87 7.21
N LEU A 57 14.31 -13.78 5.91
CA LEU A 57 15.19 -14.70 5.19
C LEU A 57 16.63 -14.66 5.73
N GLY A 58 17.17 -13.48 6.02
CA GLY A 58 18.50 -13.34 6.64
C GLY A 58 18.61 -14.00 8.01
N ARG A 59 17.55 -13.92 8.82
CA ARG A 59 17.47 -14.63 10.12
C ARG A 59 17.43 -16.14 9.93
N LEU A 60 16.64 -16.62 8.98
CA LEU A 60 16.56 -18.06 8.66
C LEU A 60 17.90 -18.59 8.15
N SER A 61 18.60 -17.83 7.30
CA SER A 61 19.93 -18.24 6.83
C SER A 61 21.00 -18.23 7.94
N SER A 62 20.84 -17.40 8.98
CA SER A 62 21.76 -17.39 10.13
C SER A 62 21.49 -18.50 11.15
N LEU A 63 20.40 -19.27 10.98
CA LEU A 63 20.06 -20.42 11.82
C LEU A 63 20.56 -21.76 11.24
N ASN A 64 21.15 -21.75 10.04
CA ASN A 64 21.69 -22.91 9.33
C ASN A 64 23.22 -22.92 9.38
#